data_AF-A0A4Y2DSW2-F1
#
_entry.id   AF-A0A4Y2DSW2-F1
#
_cell.length_a   1.000
_cell.length_b   1.000
_cell.length_c   1.000
_cell.angle_alpha   90.00
_cell.angle_beta   90.00
_cell.angle_gamma   90.00
#
_symmetry.space_group_name_H-M   'P 1'
#
loop_
_entity.id
_entity.type
_entity.pdbx_description
1 polymer ?
#
loop_
_entity_poly.entity_id
_entity_poly.type
_entity_poly.pdbx_seq_one_letter_code
_entity_poly.pdbx_strand_id
1 'polypeptide(L)'
;MPKEKSSNTNDGNTARKYFRHPEKTAEITGVEFNLIKRLGIHLECINCNTKINLDKFAEFTRVTQDIYLQNYSWYPMPVSLQKILFHGRNITEACILPIGSYSEEAQEARNKLNRQYRELFIRKSSRINTNTDLLHRLLIISDPYIASLRAAPKSRKRKMDREMKKMLELCLSDEEDSVIVSEDSSEESRSSE
;
A
#
# COMPACT_ATOMS: atom_id res chain seq x y z
N MET A 1 -15.88 -2.30 -13.32
CA MET A 1 -17.22 -2.90 -13.19
C MET A 1 -17.27 -3.77 -11.93
N PRO A 2 -18.35 -3.71 -11.13
CA PRO A 2 -18.50 -4.52 -9.93
C PRO A 2 -18.46 -6.03 -10.26
N LYS A 3 -17.89 -6.83 -9.37
CA LYS A 3 -17.95 -8.31 -9.45
C LYS A 3 -19.24 -8.80 -8.80
N GLU A 4 -19.66 -10.02 -9.16
CA GLU A 4 -20.80 -10.66 -8.49
C GLU A 4 -20.58 -10.68 -6.97
N LYS A 5 -21.54 -10.11 -6.23
CA LYS A 5 -21.54 -9.93 -4.76
C LYS A 5 -20.62 -8.84 -4.18
N SER A 6 -20.05 -7.92 -4.99
CA SER A 6 -19.38 -6.72 -4.47
C SER A 6 -19.94 -5.42 -5.07
N SER A 7 -20.00 -4.37 -4.25
CA SER A 7 -20.47 -3.04 -4.68
C SER A 7 -19.46 -2.32 -5.60
N ASN A 8 -18.16 -2.55 -5.41
CA ASN A 8 -17.11 -2.07 -6.31
C ASN A 8 -15.99 -3.12 -6.47
N THR A 9 -15.14 -2.93 -7.47
CA THR A 9 -13.95 -3.79 -7.73
C THR A 9 -12.68 -2.94 -7.69
N ASN A 10 -12.70 -1.86 -6.90
CA ASN A 10 -11.57 -0.96 -6.81
C ASN A 10 -10.50 -1.66 -5.97
N ASP A 11 -9.38 -1.99 -6.60
CA ASP A 11 -8.25 -2.65 -5.96
C ASP A 11 -7.18 -1.62 -5.53
N GLY A 12 -6.11 -2.12 -4.89
CA GLY A 12 -4.97 -1.28 -4.51
C GLY A 12 -4.31 -0.57 -5.69
N ASN A 13 -4.38 -1.12 -6.91
CA ASN A 13 -3.87 -0.43 -8.10
C ASN A 13 -4.72 0.77 -8.48
N THR A 14 -6.04 0.64 -8.39
CA THR A 14 -6.99 1.72 -8.62
C THR A 14 -6.77 2.84 -7.60
N ALA A 15 -6.67 2.50 -6.31
CA ALA A 15 -6.37 3.46 -5.25
C ALA A 15 -5.02 4.18 -5.48
N ARG A 16 -3.96 3.45 -5.83
CA ARG A 16 -2.65 4.03 -6.14
C ARG A 16 -2.70 5.01 -7.33
N LYS A 17 -3.52 4.75 -8.35
CA LYS A 17 -3.69 5.66 -9.48
C LYS A 17 -4.45 6.92 -9.07
N TYR A 18 -5.48 6.78 -8.23
CA TYR A 18 -6.29 7.89 -7.71
C TYR A 18 -5.42 8.92 -6.97
N PHE A 19 -4.57 8.49 -6.04
CA PHE A 19 -3.71 9.41 -5.27
C PHE A 19 -2.46 9.89 -6.02
N ARG A 20 -2.14 9.34 -7.20
CA ARG A 20 -0.93 9.71 -7.96
C ARG A 20 -1.01 11.11 -8.56
N HIS A 21 -2.21 11.55 -8.94
CA HIS A 21 -2.44 12.84 -9.58
C HIS A 21 -3.61 13.54 -8.88
N PRO A 22 -3.37 14.15 -7.69
CA PRO A 22 -4.43 14.77 -6.90
C PRO A 22 -5.11 15.93 -7.64
N GLU A 23 -4.38 16.67 -8.48
CA GLU A 23 -4.92 17.79 -9.28
C GLU A 23 -6.01 17.31 -10.26
N LYS A 24 -5.67 16.35 -11.12
CA LYS A 24 -6.63 15.76 -12.07
C LYS A 24 -7.81 15.11 -11.37
N THR A 25 -7.55 14.48 -10.22
CA THR A 25 -8.60 13.82 -9.44
C THR A 25 -9.56 14.82 -8.82
N ALA A 26 -9.06 15.93 -8.28
CA ALA A 26 -9.86 17.03 -7.77
C ALA A 26 -10.70 17.66 -8.89
N GLU A 27 -10.11 17.89 -10.07
CA GLU A 27 -10.80 18.40 -11.25
C GLU A 27 -11.96 17.48 -11.69
N ILE A 28 -11.70 16.16 -11.79
CA ILE A 28 -12.70 15.19 -12.25
C ILE A 28 -13.82 14.98 -11.21
N THR A 29 -13.48 14.92 -9.93
CA THR A 29 -14.44 14.57 -8.86
C THR A 29 -15.15 15.78 -8.24
N GLY A 30 -14.62 16.99 -8.44
CA GLY A 30 -15.07 18.20 -7.77
C GLY A 30 -14.75 18.24 -6.27
N VAL A 31 -13.91 17.33 -5.78
CA VAL A 31 -13.46 17.31 -4.38
C VAL A 31 -12.29 18.28 -4.20
N GLU A 32 -12.21 18.89 -3.01
CA GLU A 32 -11.17 19.86 -2.67
C GLU A 32 -9.78 19.22 -2.74
N PHE A 33 -8.87 19.92 -3.44
CA PHE A 33 -7.54 19.42 -3.77
C PHE A 33 -6.69 19.10 -2.54
N ASN A 34 -6.66 19.99 -1.54
CA ASN A 34 -5.82 19.80 -0.36
C ASN A 34 -6.26 18.58 0.44
N LEU A 35 -7.55 18.28 0.52
CA LEU A 35 -8.08 17.08 1.15
C LEU A 35 -7.54 15.84 0.45
N ILE A 36 -7.66 15.74 -0.88
CA ILE A 36 -7.15 14.58 -1.64
C ILE A 36 -5.65 14.42 -1.44
N LYS A 37 -4.89 15.51 -1.56
CA LYS A 37 -3.43 15.51 -1.38
C LYS A 37 -3.03 15.01 0.01
N ARG A 38 -3.65 15.57 1.06
CA ARG A 38 -3.36 15.22 2.46
C ARG A 38 -3.72 13.77 2.76
N LEU A 39 -4.84 13.27 2.25
CA LEU A 39 -5.21 11.86 2.40
C LEU A 39 -4.20 10.92 1.71
N GLY A 40 -3.68 11.31 0.55
CA GLY A 40 -2.58 10.59 -0.10
C GLY A 40 -1.33 10.53 0.78
N ILE A 41 -0.93 11.66 1.37
CA ILE A 41 0.22 11.75 2.27
C ILE A 41 0.02 10.89 3.53
N HIS A 42 -1.17 10.89 4.13
CA HIS A 42 -1.50 10.03 5.28
C HIS A 42 -1.31 8.55 4.93
N LEU A 43 -1.81 8.11 3.77
CA LEU A 43 -1.68 6.73 3.32
C LEU A 43 -0.23 6.35 2.99
N GLU A 44 0.54 7.25 2.39
CA GLU A 44 1.97 7.04 2.17
C GLU A 44 2.74 6.94 3.49
N CYS A 45 2.41 7.79 4.47
CA CYS A 45 2.99 7.77 5.80
C CYS A 45 2.70 6.46 6.53
N ILE A 46 1.46 5.94 6.47
CA ILE A 46 1.13 4.65 7.09
C ILE A 46 1.84 3.49 6.37
N ASN A 47 1.95 3.54 5.05
CA ASN A 47 2.61 2.49 4.28
C ASN A 47 4.14 2.55 4.33
N CYS A 48 4.72 3.56 4.98
CA CYS A 48 6.17 3.64 5.12
C CYS A 48 6.67 2.68 6.21
N ASN A 49 7.80 2.03 5.95
CA ASN A 49 8.49 1.18 6.93
C ASN A 49 9.48 2.01 7.79
N THR A 50 9.12 3.26 8.10
CA THR A 50 9.93 4.18 8.92
C THR A 50 9.15 4.69 10.11
N LYS A 51 9.86 5.06 11.19
CA LYS A 51 9.21 5.63 12.38
C LYS A 51 8.63 7.02 12.08
N ILE A 52 7.41 7.21 12.55
CA ILE A 52 6.63 8.44 12.36
C ILE A 52 6.76 9.30 13.62
N ASN A 53 7.00 10.59 13.45
CA ASN A 53 6.94 11.54 14.54
C ASN A 53 5.48 11.77 14.94
N LEU A 54 5.12 11.31 16.14
CA LEU A 54 3.73 11.29 16.61
C LEU A 54 3.09 12.67 16.72
N ASP A 55 3.86 13.69 17.11
CA ASP A 55 3.32 15.04 17.32
C ASP A 55 3.04 15.73 15.99
N LYS A 56 3.98 15.66 15.05
CA LYS A 56 3.78 16.20 13.69
C LYS A 56 2.67 15.47 12.95
N PHE A 57 2.58 14.16 13.12
CA PHE A 57 1.48 13.38 12.54
C PHE A 57 0.12 13.78 13.11
N ALA A 58 0.03 13.97 14.43
CA ALA A 58 -1.21 14.40 15.08
C ALA A 58 -1.65 15.82 14.67
N GLU A 59 -0.71 16.75 14.49
CA GLU A 59 -1.01 18.07 13.93
C GLU A 59 -1.53 17.95 12.50
N PHE A 60 -0.88 17.12 11.68
CA PHE A 60 -1.30 16.92 10.29
C PHE A 60 -2.69 16.27 10.19
N THR A 61 -3.01 15.29 11.04
CA THR A 61 -4.35 14.69 11.07
C THR A 61 -5.42 15.68 11.51
N ARG A 62 -5.15 16.51 12.52
CA ARG A 62 -6.10 17.57 12.98
C ARG A 62 -6.45 18.53 11.86
N VAL A 63 -5.45 19.07 11.15
CA VAL A 63 -5.72 20.00 10.05
C VAL A 63 -6.53 19.32 8.93
N THR A 64 -6.27 18.04 8.64
CA THR A 64 -7.09 17.28 7.68
C THR A 64 -8.53 17.07 8.17
N GLN A 65 -8.75 16.85 9.47
CA GLN A 65 -10.09 16.76 10.05
C GLN A 65 -10.86 18.06 9.89
N ASP A 66 -10.23 19.20 10.18
CA ASP A 66 -10.86 20.52 10.08
C ASP A 66 -11.32 20.81 8.65
N ILE A 67 -10.47 20.52 7.65
CA ILE A 67 -10.82 20.65 6.23
C ILE A 67 -12.04 19.77 5.88
N TYR A 68 -12.07 18.54 6.38
CA TYR A 68 -13.17 17.62 6.13
C TYR A 68 -14.49 18.13 6.75
N LEU A 69 -14.46 18.57 8.00
CA LEU A 69 -15.64 19.04 8.71
C LEU A 69 -16.17 20.35 8.12
N GLN A 70 -15.29 21.26 7.69
CA GLN A 70 -15.70 22.52 7.06
C GLN A 70 -16.37 22.31 5.70
N ASN A 71 -15.78 21.45 4.85
CA ASN A 71 -16.23 21.29 3.46
C ASN A 71 -17.29 20.20 3.27
N TYR A 72 -17.30 19.19 4.15
CA TYR A 72 -18.07 17.95 3.97
C TYR A 72 -18.84 17.52 5.23
N SER A 73 -19.26 18.47 6.08
CA SER A 73 -20.08 18.21 7.28
C SER A 73 -21.38 17.43 7.00
N TRP A 74 -21.92 17.54 5.79
CA TRP A 74 -23.12 16.84 5.35
C TRP A 74 -22.91 15.33 5.15
N TYR A 75 -21.67 14.86 4.97
CA TYR A 75 -21.36 13.45 4.77
C TYR A 75 -20.71 12.86 6.02
N PRO A 76 -21.27 11.79 6.62
CA PRO A 76 -20.67 11.17 7.79
C PRO A 76 -19.33 10.54 7.42
N MET A 77 -18.28 10.86 8.19
CA MET A 77 -16.93 10.37 7.93
C MET A 77 -16.90 8.83 7.93
N PRO A 78 -16.32 8.18 6.90
CA PRO A 78 -16.15 6.73 6.89
C PRO A 78 -15.31 6.24 8.07
N VAL A 79 -15.67 5.10 8.65
CA VAL A 79 -14.99 4.54 9.84
C VAL A 79 -13.49 4.31 9.61
N SER A 80 -13.09 3.91 8.40
CA SER A 80 -11.66 3.76 8.03
C SER A 80 -10.91 5.09 8.09
N LEU A 81 -11.50 6.15 7.55
CA LEU A 81 -10.93 7.49 7.59
C LEU A 81 -10.91 8.04 9.02
N GLN A 82 -11.99 7.84 9.78
CA GLN A 82 -12.08 8.25 11.17
C GLN A 82 -11.00 7.58 12.03
N LYS A 83 -10.76 6.28 11.85
CA LYS A 83 -9.68 5.56 12.54
C LYS A 83 -8.32 6.17 12.27
N ILE A 84 -8.02 6.51 11.01
CA ILE A 84 -6.75 7.15 10.64
C ILE A 84 -6.64 8.53 11.28
N LEU A 85 -7.66 9.37 11.14
CA LEU A 85 -7.57 10.76 11.57
C LEU A 85 -7.61 10.91 13.10
N PHE A 86 -8.52 10.22 13.79
CA PHE A 86 -8.72 10.36 15.25
C PHE A 86 -7.85 9.42 16.07
N HIS A 87 -7.69 8.17 15.62
CA HIS A 87 -6.98 7.14 16.39
C HIS A 87 -5.58 6.84 15.83
N GLY A 88 -5.19 7.42 14.68
CA GLY A 88 -3.93 7.10 14.02
C GLY A 88 -2.69 7.31 14.90
N ARG A 89 -2.66 8.39 15.71
CA ARG A 89 -1.58 8.62 16.69
C ARG A 89 -1.49 7.48 17.70
N ASN A 90 -2.59 7.17 18.38
CA ASN A 90 -2.64 6.16 19.43
C ASN A 90 -2.31 4.76 18.90
N ILE A 91 -2.77 4.45 17.68
CA ILE A 91 -2.44 3.18 17.00
C ILE A 91 -0.94 3.11 16.71
N THR A 92 -0.37 4.19 16.17
CA THR A 92 1.07 4.23 15.84
C THR A 92 1.94 4.16 17.09
N GLU A 93 1.50 4.77 18.18
CA GLU A 93 2.17 4.71 19.49
C GLU A 93 2.13 3.30 20.10
N ALA A 94 1.04 2.56 19.92
CA ALA A 94 0.91 1.18 20.41
C ALA A 94 1.75 0.17 19.59
N CYS A 95 2.17 0.53 18.37
CA CYS A 95 2.97 -0.33 17.50
C CYS A 95 4.46 -0.29 17.89
N ILE A 96 5.07 -1.47 18.10
CA ILE A 96 6.50 -1.59 18.41
C ILE A 96 7.37 -1.35 17.16
N LEU A 97 6.89 -1.81 16.01
CA LEU A 97 7.52 -1.64 14.70
C LEU A 97 6.81 -0.52 13.90
N PRO A 98 7.43 0.01 12.83
CA PRO A 98 6.74 0.91 11.91
C PRO A 98 5.42 0.31 11.43
N ILE A 99 4.37 1.12 11.40
CA ILE A 99 3.00 0.64 11.14
C ILE A 99 2.87 -0.09 9.80
N GLY A 100 3.61 0.34 8.76
CA GLY A 100 3.64 -0.31 7.45
C GLY A 100 4.14 -1.77 7.49
N SER A 101 4.91 -2.16 8.51
CA SER A 101 5.39 -3.53 8.68
C SER A 101 4.31 -4.50 9.18
N TYR A 102 3.21 -3.99 9.73
CA TYR A 102 2.04 -4.78 10.14
C TYR A 102 1.01 -4.97 9.01
N SER A 103 1.38 -4.67 7.76
CA SER A 103 0.46 -4.74 6.61
C SER A 103 0.03 -6.16 6.25
N GLU A 104 -1.26 -6.33 5.95
CA GLU A 104 -1.84 -7.58 5.46
C GLU A 104 -1.49 -7.86 3.98
N GLU A 105 -1.07 -6.84 3.22
CA GLU A 105 -0.82 -6.94 1.77
C GLU A 105 0.18 -8.06 1.41
N ALA A 106 1.19 -8.27 2.26
CA ALA A 106 2.19 -9.32 2.06
C ALA A 106 1.56 -10.72 2.12
N GLN A 107 0.62 -10.94 3.04
CA GLN A 107 -0.10 -12.19 3.18
C GLN A 107 -1.09 -12.40 2.03
N GLU A 108 -1.82 -11.36 1.62
CA GLU A 108 -2.71 -11.45 0.45
C GLU A 108 -1.96 -11.74 -0.85
N ALA A 109 -0.79 -11.14 -1.04
CA ALA A 109 0.06 -11.41 -2.20
C ALA A 109 0.49 -12.89 -2.26
N ARG A 110 0.68 -13.54 -1.10
CA ARG A 110 0.98 -14.98 -1.02
C ARG A 110 -0.18 -15.85 -1.50
N ASN A 111 -1.44 -15.40 -1.42
CA ASN A 111 -2.57 -16.19 -1.91
C ASN A 111 -2.48 -16.47 -3.42
N LYS A 112 -1.85 -15.57 -4.20
CA LYS A 112 -1.58 -15.83 -5.62
C LYS A 112 -0.66 -17.04 -5.80
N LEU A 113 0.41 -17.12 -5.01
CA LEU A 113 1.34 -18.24 -5.03
C LEU A 113 0.70 -19.52 -4.51
N ASN A 114 -0.16 -19.45 -3.49
CA ASN A 114 -0.91 -20.62 -2.98
C ASN A 114 -1.73 -21.30 -4.08
N ARG A 115 -2.42 -20.51 -4.90
CA ARG A 115 -3.19 -21.01 -6.05
C ARG A 115 -2.28 -21.67 -7.09
N GLN A 116 -1.15 -21.03 -7.41
CA GLN A 116 -0.17 -21.57 -8.36
C GLN A 116 0.48 -22.87 -7.86
N TYR A 117 0.84 -22.96 -6.57
CA TYR A 117 1.38 -24.18 -5.97
C TYR A 117 0.40 -25.33 -6.02
N ARG A 118 -0.86 -25.06 -5.70
CA ARG A 118 -1.94 -26.05 -5.79
C ARG A 118 -2.17 -26.57 -7.20
N GLU A 119 -1.95 -25.74 -8.21
CA GLU A 119 -2.16 -26.12 -9.60
C GLU A 119 -1.02 -26.96 -10.17
N LEU A 120 0.23 -26.54 -9.95
CA LEU A 120 1.40 -27.03 -10.69
C LEU A 120 2.33 -27.94 -9.90
N PHE A 121 2.35 -27.86 -8.57
CA PHE A 121 3.47 -28.35 -7.76
C PHE A 121 3.11 -29.38 -6.70
N ILE A 122 1.85 -29.80 -6.64
CA ILE A 122 1.31 -30.62 -5.56
C ILE A 122 0.66 -31.90 -6.13
N ARG A 123 0.80 -33.00 -5.39
CA ARG A 123 0.15 -34.26 -5.73
C ARG A 123 -1.37 -34.16 -5.56
N LYS A 124 -2.11 -34.47 -6.62
CA LYS A 124 -3.59 -34.45 -6.64
C LYS A 124 -4.20 -35.83 -6.35
N SER A 125 -3.59 -36.60 -5.44
CA SER A 125 -4.04 -37.95 -5.09
C SER A 125 -5.12 -37.97 -4.01
N SER A 126 -4.96 -37.14 -2.97
CA SER A 126 -5.96 -36.96 -1.91
C SER A 126 -5.92 -35.53 -1.38
N ARG A 127 -7.00 -35.07 -0.73
CA ARG A 127 -7.03 -33.74 -0.10
C ARG A 127 -5.98 -33.59 0.99
N ILE A 128 -5.73 -34.67 1.75
CA ILE A 128 -4.72 -34.68 2.82
C ILE A 128 -3.34 -34.49 2.19
N ASN A 129 -2.99 -35.29 1.18
CA ASN A 129 -1.71 -35.19 0.48
C ASN A 129 -1.53 -33.83 -0.21
N THR A 130 -2.62 -33.27 -0.74
CA THR A 130 -2.61 -31.93 -1.35
C THR A 130 -2.22 -30.87 -0.31
N ASN A 131 -2.84 -30.92 0.87
CA ASN A 131 -2.59 -29.94 1.93
C ASN A 131 -1.21 -30.11 2.56
N THR A 132 -0.73 -31.34 2.74
CA THR A 132 0.62 -31.60 3.28
C THR A 132 1.70 -31.05 2.35
N ASP A 133 1.57 -31.31 1.05
CA ASP A 133 2.54 -30.82 0.05
C ASP A 133 2.50 -29.29 -0.07
N LEU A 134 1.30 -28.69 0.03
CA LEU A 134 1.15 -27.23 0.05
C LEU A 134 1.89 -26.64 1.24
N LEU A 135 1.66 -27.21 2.43
CA LEU A 135 2.29 -26.74 3.67
C LEU A 135 3.80 -26.88 3.62
N HIS A 136 4.33 -28.05 3.21
CA HIS A 136 5.77 -28.26 3.08
C HIS A 136 6.41 -27.23 2.14
N ARG A 137 5.78 -26.96 1.01
CA ARG A 137 6.29 -25.97 0.06
C ARG A 137 6.27 -24.56 0.63
N LEU A 138 5.21 -24.19 1.35
CA LEU A 138 5.14 -22.90 2.03
C LEU A 138 6.23 -22.75 3.09
N LEU A 139 6.50 -23.80 3.88
CA LEU A 139 7.58 -23.79 4.88
C LEU A 139 8.96 -23.56 4.25
N ILE A 140 9.28 -24.24 3.16
CA ILE A 140 10.54 -24.04 2.41
C ILE A 140 10.65 -22.62 1.87
N ILE A 141 9.53 -22.00 1.51
CA ILE A 141 9.53 -20.64 0.96
C ILE A 141 9.69 -19.59 2.06
N SER A 142 9.09 -19.81 3.22
CA SER A 142 9.20 -18.94 4.39
C SER A 142 10.48 -19.13 5.20
N ASP A 143 11.26 -20.17 4.93
CA ASP A 143 12.53 -20.43 5.60
C ASP A 143 13.49 -19.21 5.47
N PRO A 144 13.91 -18.58 6.58
CA PRO A 144 14.76 -17.39 6.55
C PRO A 144 16.14 -17.65 5.94
N TYR A 145 16.72 -18.82 6.20
CA TYR A 145 18.04 -19.19 5.69
C TYR A 145 17.98 -19.35 4.17
N ILE A 146 17.02 -20.10 3.65
CA ILE A 146 16.81 -20.24 2.20
C ILE A 146 16.46 -18.88 1.57
N ALA A 147 15.63 -18.07 2.22
CA ALA A 147 15.28 -16.74 1.75
C ALA A 147 16.50 -15.82 1.64
N SER A 148 17.44 -15.90 2.59
CA SER A 148 18.67 -15.10 2.58
C SER A 148 19.60 -15.41 1.40
N LEU A 149 19.55 -16.64 0.88
CA LEU A 149 20.36 -17.10 -0.26
C LEU A 149 19.72 -16.76 -1.62
N ARG A 150 18.43 -16.39 -1.64
CA ARG A 150 17.73 -16.03 -2.88
C ARG A 150 18.12 -14.63 -3.32
N ALA A 151 18.19 -14.43 -4.63
CA ALA A 151 18.37 -13.09 -5.19
C ALA A 151 17.23 -12.18 -4.75
N ALA A 152 17.58 -11.04 -4.14
CA ALA A 152 16.60 -10.05 -3.72
C ALA A 152 15.91 -9.43 -4.95
N PRO A 153 14.58 -9.25 -4.93
CA PRO A 153 13.89 -8.58 -6.01
C PRO A 153 14.35 -7.12 -6.11
N LYS A 154 14.56 -6.63 -7.33
CA LYS A 154 14.86 -5.21 -7.58
C LYS A 154 13.63 -4.38 -7.22
N SER A 155 13.71 -3.56 -6.18
CA SER A 155 12.66 -2.59 -5.85
C SER A 155 13.01 -1.22 -6.41
N ARG A 156 12.03 -0.55 -7.03
CA ARG A 156 12.15 0.86 -7.43
C ARG A 156 11.69 1.72 -6.26
N LYS A 157 12.58 2.55 -5.72
CA LYS A 157 12.22 3.54 -4.69
C LYS A 157 11.41 4.66 -5.35
N ARG A 158 10.31 5.07 -4.73
CA ARG A 158 9.52 6.22 -5.17
C ARG A 158 10.01 7.48 -4.46
N LYS A 159 9.90 8.63 -5.13
CA LYS A 159 10.15 9.94 -4.51
C LYS A 159 9.06 10.18 -3.47
N MET A 160 9.48 10.52 -2.25
CA MET A 160 8.58 10.82 -1.13
C MET A 160 8.17 12.29 -1.20
N ASP A 161 6.92 12.57 -0.84
CA ASP A 161 6.46 13.96 -0.74
C ASP A 161 7.21 14.74 0.34
N ARG A 162 7.40 16.04 0.11
CA ARG A 162 8.14 16.93 1.04
C ARG A 162 7.42 17.07 2.39
N GLU A 163 6.09 17.08 2.40
CA GLU A 163 5.30 17.12 3.63
C GLU A 163 5.43 15.81 4.41
N MET A 164 5.41 14.68 3.71
CA MET A 164 5.65 13.36 4.30
C MET A 164 7.02 13.28 4.98
N LYS A 165 8.09 13.72 4.30
CA LYS A 165 9.45 13.74 4.87
C LYS A 165 9.52 14.47 6.21
N LYS A 166 8.77 15.58 6.37
CA LYS A 166 8.76 16.36 7.61
C LYS A 166 8.18 15.58 8.80
N MET A 167 7.29 14.62 8.55
CA MET A 167 6.60 13.82 9.56
C MET A 167 7.37 12.59 10.00
N LEU A 168 8.47 12.24 9.33
CA LEU A 168 9.29 11.08 9.70
C LEU A 168 10.41 11.49 10.65
N GLU A 169 10.82 10.56 11.52
CA GLU A 169 11.94 10.79 12.44
C GLU A 169 13.31 10.79 11.72
N LEU A 170 13.40 10.17 10.55
CA LEU A 170 14.65 10.06 9.78
C LEU A 170 14.89 11.29 8.89
N CYS A 171 15.83 12.14 9.31
CA CYS A 171 16.58 13.04 8.44
C CYS A 171 17.42 12.21 7.46
N LEU A 172 16.87 11.82 6.31
CA LEU A 172 17.71 11.51 5.16
C LEU A 172 18.07 12.85 4.51
N SER A 173 19.34 13.24 4.66
CA SER A 173 19.94 14.36 3.95
C SER A 173 19.57 14.32 2.47
N ASP A 174 19.18 15.48 1.95
CA ASP A 174 18.82 15.72 0.55
C ASP A 174 20.06 15.54 -0.34
N GLU A 175 20.44 14.31 -0.63
CA GLU A 175 21.37 14.02 -1.72
C GLU A 175 20.80 12.88 -2.56
N GLU A 176 20.90 13.04 -3.88
CA GLU A 176 20.35 12.20 -4.95
C GLU A 176 18.95 12.61 -5.45
N ASP A 177 18.81 13.89 -5.84
CA ASP A 177 18.09 14.21 -7.07
C ASP A 177 18.91 13.66 -8.26
N SER A 178 18.43 12.60 -8.90
CA SER A 178 18.71 12.42 -10.32
C SER A 178 17.56 11.71 -11.04
N VAL A 179 17.28 12.30 -12.19
CA VAL A 179 16.27 11.98 -13.20
C VAL A 179 16.59 10.64 -13.86
N ILE A 180 15.56 9.93 -14.33
CA ILE A 180 15.44 9.40 -15.71
C ILE A 180 14.02 8.86 -15.89
N VAL A 181 13.33 9.50 -16.84
CA VAL A 181 12.07 9.07 -17.45
C VAL A 181 12.33 7.79 -18.23
N SER A 182 11.49 6.77 -18.05
CA SER A 182 11.42 5.67 -19.02
C SER A 182 9.99 5.58 -19.52
N GLU A 183 9.81 5.99 -20.77
CA GLU A 183 8.62 5.80 -21.59
C GLU A 183 8.15 4.35 -21.53
N ASP A 184 6.82 4.21 -21.52
CA ASP A 184 6.12 2.94 -21.53
C ASP A 184 6.21 2.38 -22.97
N SER A 185 7.20 1.53 -23.26
CA SER A 185 7.22 0.79 -24.53
C SER A 185 6.34 -0.45 -24.38
N SER A 186 5.13 -0.35 -24.91
CA SER A 186 4.29 -1.48 -25.27
C SER A 186 4.99 -2.35 -26.30
N GLU A 187 5.48 -3.52 -25.91
CA GLU A 187 5.74 -4.64 -26.83
C GLU A 187 4.62 -5.68 -26.67
N GLU A 188 3.48 -5.42 -27.31
CA GLU A 188 2.62 -6.48 -27.83
C GLU A 188 2.85 -6.54 -29.34
N SER A 189 3.69 -7.49 -29.77
CA SER A 189 3.56 -8.17 -31.07
C SER A 189 4.71 -9.14 -31.26
N ARG A 190 4.46 -10.42 -31.03
CA ARG A 190 5.04 -11.47 -31.90
C ARG A 190 3.96 -12.48 -32.24
N SER A 191 3.58 -12.39 -33.50
CA SER A 191 2.76 -13.29 -34.29
C SER A 191 3.34 -14.70 -34.33
N SER A 192 2.42 -15.67 -34.35
CA SER A 192 2.45 -16.97 -35.06
C SER A 192 3.77 -17.46 -35.66
N GLU A 193 4.17 -18.66 -35.25
CA GLU A 193 4.44 -19.84 -36.09
C GLU A 193 3.96 -21.10 -35.37
#